data_AF-A0A1Q7N2J0-F1
#
_entry.id   AF-A0A1Q7N2J0-F1
#
_cell.length_a   1.000
_cell.length_b   1.000
_cell.length_c   1.000
_cell.angle_alpha   90.00
_cell.angle_beta   90.00
_cell.angle_gamma   90.00
#
_symmetry.space_group_name_H-M   'P 1'
#
loop_
_entity.id
_entity.type
_entity.pdbx_description
1 polymer ?
#
loop_
_entity_poly.entity_id
_entity_poly.type
_entity_poly.pdbx_seq_one_letter_code
_entity_poly.pdbx_strand_id
1 'polypeptide(L)'
;MGGFFTRERFGRPQVLAGLLLLVFLGQCAWLVNRSASLSPPEESRISEGLRRWNERHNPHMSLPSQENDKAREAAETGVYDPNHSSLWYLIASAPLLLWPEEMRLHSNHSLVWLARAPYLLFGILLGASLWYVSRRLYGNAGGYVALGLYCFSPAIIRSSAVWFAEPEVGTAWGTFGTIFTAIAVAHTLYAPREVILWNWRRIVLLGVSLALAVGSQFSLIVVIPMALSFMLYLAPNRRTAAAMILAAACALGFLLLYASDFFHWKTFWSEMAHADFLAVTWRSFVMPGAYRRVFAQLGQSNPALVVAVPVALMVYPLWPRARYFGNTAPLLAAGILLLMGVGTPHFPGLGFQLVVIPFLLVFVAGISADLLETSHRNLVMACLWGLLTANAIWNLAELGRA
;
A
#
# COMPACT_ATOMS: atom_id res chain seq x y z
N MET A 1 25.89 -39.08 -8.51
CA MET A 1 25.51 -38.74 -7.13
C MET A 1 26.72 -38.11 -6.46
N GLY A 2 26.59 -36.85 -6.01
CA GLY A 2 27.67 -36.05 -5.42
C GLY A 2 27.27 -34.58 -5.50
N GLY A 3 26.83 -34.02 -4.38
CA GLY A 3 25.95 -32.85 -4.34
C GLY A 3 26.57 -31.50 -4.73
N PHE A 4 26.02 -30.88 -5.76
CA PHE A 4 26.10 -29.43 -6.02
C PHE A 4 24.92 -28.68 -5.39
N PHE A 5 24.57 -29.01 -4.14
CA PHE A 5 23.69 -28.20 -3.30
C PHE A 5 24.50 -27.59 -2.16
N THR A 6 25.41 -26.68 -2.50
CA THR A 6 25.96 -25.77 -1.50
C THR A 6 24.85 -24.81 -1.06
N ARG A 7 24.61 -24.88 0.23
CA ARG A 7 23.44 -24.42 0.96
C ARG A 7 23.71 -23.02 1.50
N GLU A 8 23.95 -22.02 0.65
CA GLU A 8 23.82 -20.61 1.07
C GLU A 8 22.36 -20.17 0.95
N ARG A 9 21.46 -20.86 1.68
CA ARG A 9 20.01 -20.69 1.49
C ARG A 9 19.41 -19.44 2.15
N PHE A 10 20.14 -18.73 2.99
CA PHE A 10 19.77 -17.38 3.46
C PHE A 10 21.04 -16.58 3.72
N GLY A 11 21.23 -15.49 2.98
CA GLY A 11 22.35 -14.58 3.23
C GLY A 11 22.10 -13.75 4.49
N ARG A 12 23.19 -13.28 5.11
CA ARG A 12 23.17 -12.22 6.14
C ARG A 12 22.19 -11.07 5.84
N PRO A 13 22.02 -10.59 4.58
CA PRO A 13 21.08 -9.52 4.31
C PRO A 13 19.60 -9.87 4.47
N GLN A 14 19.19 -11.11 4.20
CA GLN A 14 17.82 -11.56 4.43
C GLN A 14 17.49 -11.58 5.92
N VAL A 15 18.44 -12.03 6.76
CA VAL A 15 18.24 -12.13 8.21
C VAL A 15 18.07 -10.75 8.82
N LEU A 16 18.91 -9.78 8.46
CA LEU A 16 18.82 -8.43 9.01
C LEU A 16 17.53 -7.72 8.57
N ALA A 17 17.10 -7.92 7.32
CA ALA A 17 15.82 -7.42 6.85
C ALA A 17 14.64 -8.07 7.59
N GLY A 18 14.69 -9.38 7.83
CA GLY A 18 13.70 -10.09 8.63
C GLY A 18 13.62 -9.57 10.06
N LEU A 19 14.76 -9.31 10.70
CA LEU A 19 14.80 -8.73 12.04
C LEU A 19 14.17 -7.32 12.09
N LEU A 20 14.47 -6.45 11.11
CA LEU A 20 13.83 -5.13 11.02
C LEU A 20 12.31 -5.23 10.85
N LEU A 21 11.83 -6.17 10.02
CA LEU A 21 10.39 -6.42 9.87
C LEU A 21 9.75 -7.00 11.14
N LEU A 22 10.47 -7.80 11.93
CA LEU A 22 10.01 -8.25 13.24
C LEU A 22 9.93 -7.10 14.25
N VAL A 23 10.88 -6.16 14.23
CA VAL A 23 10.80 -4.94 15.04
C VAL A 23 9.59 -4.11 14.64
N PHE A 24 9.35 -3.92 13.34
CA PHE A 24 8.14 -3.27 12.83
C PHE A 24 6.86 -3.97 13.31
N LEU A 25 6.80 -5.30 13.19
CA LEU A 25 5.64 -6.07 13.66
C LEU A 25 5.45 -5.95 15.18
N GLY A 26 6.54 -5.94 15.96
CA GLY A 26 6.50 -5.71 17.40
C GLY A 26 5.92 -4.34 17.77
N GLN A 27 6.28 -3.28 17.03
CA GLN A 27 5.72 -1.94 17.21
C GLN A 27 4.21 -1.91 16.89
N CYS A 28 3.79 -2.54 15.80
CA CYS A 28 2.37 -2.63 15.45
C CYS A 28 1.59 -3.48 16.48
N ALA A 29 2.13 -4.63 16.89
CA ALA A 29 1.57 -5.51 17.90
C ALA A 29 1.34 -4.80 19.23
N TRP A 30 2.32 -3.98 19.64
CA TRP A 30 2.24 -3.18 20.85
C TRP A 30 1.07 -2.17 20.80
N LEU A 31 0.89 -1.47 19.67
CA LEU A 31 -0.25 -0.56 19.48
C LEU A 31 -1.60 -1.29 19.46
N VAL A 32 -1.69 -2.42 18.76
CA VAL A 32 -2.90 -3.24 18.75
C VAL A 32 -3.27 -3.67 20.17
N ASN A 33 -2.30 -4.11 20.96
CA ASN A 33 -2.54 -4.53 22.34
C ASN A 33 -2.99 -3.37 23.25
N ARG A 34 -2.58 -2.14 22.97
CA ARG A 34 -2.99 -0.94 23.70
C ARG A 34 -4.40 -0.46 23.30
N SER A 35 -4.92 -0.97 22.18
CA SER A 35 -6.28 -0.72 21.70
C SER A 35 -7.25 -1.68 22.40
N ALA A 36 -7.82 -1.24 23.52
CA ALA A 36 -8.77 -2.07 24.27
C ALA A 36 -10.09 -2.33 23.53
N SER A 37 -10.45 -1.48 22.56
CA SER A 37 -11.69 -1.57 21.78
C SER A 37 -11.50 -1.15 20.33
N LEU A 38 -12.43 -1.58 19.47
CA LEU A 38 -12.56 -1.06 18.11
C LEU A 38 -12.99 0.41 18.14
N SER A 39 -12.49 1.20 17.21
CA SER A 39 -13.00 2.55 17.00
C SER A 39 -14.34 2.51 16.24
N PRO A 40 -15.23 3.52 16.40
CA PRO A 40 -16.50 3.56 15.65
C PRO A 40 -16.39 3.35 14.13
N PRO A 41 -15.40 3.95 13.41
CA PRO A 41 -15.25 3.68 11.96
C PRO A 41 -14.75 2.26 11.67
N GLU A 42 -13.92 1.67 12.56
CA GLU A 42 -13.53 0.26 12.43
C GLU A 42 -14.73 -0.66 12.58
N GLU A 43 -15.56 -0.43 13.60
CA GLU A 43 -16.75 -1.22 13.90
C GLU A 43 -17.75 -1.17 12.76
N SER A 44 -18.10 0.04 12.28
CA SER A 44 -19.03 0.23 11.15
C SER A 44 -18.61 -0.53 9.90
N ARG A 45 -17.30 -0.58 9.64
CA ARG A 45 -16.76 -1.26 8.48
C ARG A 45 -16.74 -2.77 8.63
N ILE A 46 -16.40 -3.26 9.82
CA ILE A 46 -16.44 -4.69 10.14
C ILE A 46 -17.88 -5.20 10.08
N SER A 47 -18.83 -4.45 10.66
CA SER A 47 -20.26 -4.80 10.64
C SER A 47 -20.80 -4.84 9.21
N GLU A 48 -20.44 -3.86 8.38
CA GLU A 48 -20.83 -3.84 6.96
C GLU A 48 -20.25 -5.05 6.21
N GLY A 49 -18.98 -5.37 6.42
CA GLY A 49 -18.37 -6.56 5.83
C GLY A 49 -19.02 -7.86 6.29
N LEU A 50 -19.38 -7.98 7.58
CA LEU A 50 -20.07 -9.16 8.12
C LEU A 50 -21.50 -9.27 7.56
N ARG A 51 -22.22 -8.16 7.43
CA ARG A 51 -23.54 -8.12 6.79
C ARG A 51 -23.49 -8.70 5.38
N ARG A 52 -22.53 -8.25 4.57
CA ARG A 52 -22.31 -8.75 3.20
C ARG A 52 -21.98 -10.24 3.17
N TRP A 53 -21.18 -10.75 4.11
CA TRP A 53 -20.94 -12.19 4.22
C TRP A 53 -22.19 -12.98 4.60
N ASN A 54 -23.04 -12.44 5.47
CA ASN A 54 -24.25 -13.12 5.95
C ASN A 54 -25.36 -13.14 4.89
N GLU A 55 -25.54 -12.08 4.13
CA GLU A 55 -26.46 -12.02 2.98
C GLU A 55 -26.20 -13.13 1.95
N ARG A 56 -24.93 -13.53 1.80
CA ARG A 56 -24.55 -14.68 0.96
C ARG A 56 -25.02 -16.02 1.53
N HIS A 57 -24.94 -16.21 2.84
CA HIS A 57 -25.21 -17.50 3.47
C HIS A 57 -26.70 -17.75 3.69
N ASN A 58 -27.48 -16.71 3.99
CA ASN A 58 -28.91 -16.83 4.26
C ASN A 58 -29.73 -15.72 3.58
N PRO A 59 -29.96 -15.81 2.24
CA PRO A 59 -30.78 -14.81 1.52
C PRO A 59 -32.25 -14.75 1.99
N HIS A 60 -32.71 -15.71 2.80
CA HIS A 60 -34.07 -15.78 3.34
C HIS A 60 -34.18 -15.54 4.86
N MET A 61 -33.05 -15.34 5.57
CA MET A 61 -33.04 -15.07 7.02
C MET A 61 -32.81 -13.58 7.32
N SER A 62 -33.47 -12.71 6.55
CA SER A 62 -33.81 -11.38 7.03
C SER A 62 -34.93 -11.55 8.06
N LEU A 63 -34.58 -11.81 9.33
CA LEU A 63 -35.52 -11.86 10.45
C LEU A 63 -36.41 -10.60 10.44
N PRO A 64 -37.74 -10.69 10.52
CA PRO A 64 -38.58 -9.50 10.61
C PRO A 64 -38.53 -8.95 12.05
N SER A 65 -37.47 -8.21 12.40
CA SER A 65 -37.46 -7.32 13.56
C SER A 65 -37.79 -5.90 13.08
N GLN A 66 -38.53 -5.12 13.88
CA GLN A 66 -38.91 -3.73 13.56
C GLN A 66 -37.72 -2.77 13.32
N GLU A 67 -36.48 -3.20 13.61
CA GLU A 67 -35.24 -2.51 13.20
C GLU A 67 -34.95 -2.64 11.69
N ASN A 68 -35.47 -3.69 11.05
CA ASN A 68 -35.27 -3.95 9.63
C ASN A 68 -36.11 -3.08 8.70
N ASP A 69 -37.13 -2.37 9.19
CA ASP A 69 -37.84 -1.38 8.37
C ASP A 69 -37.01 -0.09 8.22
N LYS A 70 -36.26 0.29 9.27
CA LYS A 70 -35.26 1.38 9.19
C LYS A 70 -34.00 0.95 8.45
N ALA A 71 -33.59 -0.32 8.56
CA ALA A 71 -32.48 -0.85 7.77
C ALA A 71 -32.85 -1.10 6.30
N ARG A 72 -34.12 -1.42 6.00
CA ARG A 72 -34.66 -1.46 4.63
C ARG A 72 -34.87 -0.07 4.06
N GLU A 73 -35.36 0.91 4.82
CA GLU A 73 -35.35 2.31 4.39
C GLU A 73 -33.91 2.82 4.19
N ALA A 74 -32.95 2.44 5.05
CA ALA A 74 -31.53 2.76 4.86
C ALA A 74 -30.92 2.08 3.63
N ALA A 75 -31.31 0.83 3.33
CA ALA A 75 -30.92 0.09 2.13
C ALA A 75 -31.62 0.59 0.86
N GLU A 76 -32.85 1.12 0.96
CA GLU A 76 -33.59 1.78 -0.11
C GLU A 76 -33.09 3.23 -0.33
N THR A 77 -32.54 3.89 0.69
CA THR A 77 -31.75 5.13 0.55
C THR A 77 -30.27 4.88 0.22
N GLY A 78 -29.89 3.62 -0.03
CA GLY A 78 -28.54 3.09 -0.31
C GLY A 78 -27.43 4.13 -0.42
N VAL A 79 -26.84 4.51 0.72
CA VAL A 79 -25.65 5.36 0.73
C VAL A 79 -24.47 4.50 0.30
N TYR A 80 -24.28 4.39 -1.02
CA TYR A 80 -23.09 3.79 -1.61
C TYR A 80 -21.85 4.54 -1.13
N ASP A 81 -20.81 3.82 -0.73
CA ASP A 81 -19.52 4.42 -0.42
C ASP A 81 -18.84 4.83 -1.73
N PRO A 82 -18.65 6.14 -2.00
CA PRO A 82 -18.07 6.58 -3.25
C PRO A 82 -16.57 6.29 -3.35
N ASN A 83 -15.89 5.93 -2.24
CA ASN A 83 -14.43 5.83 -2.21
C ASN A 83 -13.92 4.38 -2.24
N HIS A 84 -14.69 3.43 -1.73
CA HIS A 84 -14.26 2.05 -1.49
C HIS A 84 -15.19 1.03 -2.15
N SER A 85 -14.65 -0.10 -2.63
CA SER A 85 -15.47 -1.22 -3.09
C SER A 85 -15.80 -2.20 -1.97
N SER A 86 -16.74 -3.13 -2.23
CA SER A 86 -17.02 -4.32 -1.42
C SER A 86 -15.76 -5.00 -0.83
N LEU A 87 -14.69 -5.10 -1.61
CA LEU A 87 -13.44 -5.73 -1.22
C LEU A 87 -12.83 -5.13 0.06
N TRP A 88 -12.93 -3.82 0.25
CA TRP A 88 -12.40 -3.14 1.43
C TRP A 88 -13.07 -3.59 2.73
N TYR A 89 -14.40 -3.73 2.69
CA TYR A 89 -15.22 -4.22 3.80
C TYR A 89 -14.98 -5.71 4.06
N LEU A 90 -14.94 -6.52 3.00
CA LEU A 90 -14.75 -7.97 3.12
C LEU A 90 -13.37 -8.34 3.68
N ILE A 91 -12.31 -7.60 3.34
CA ILE A 91 -10.98 -7.80 3.91
C ILE A 91 -11.00 -7.58 5.43
N ALA A 92 -11.72 -6.57 5.91
CA ALA A 92 -11.81 -6.26 7.34
C ALA A 92 -12.51 -7.37 8.13
N SER A 93 -13.56 -7.95 7.55
CA SER A 93 -14.42 -8.93 8.22
C SER A 93 -14.02 -10.39 7.97
N ALA A 94 -13.25 -10.69 6.92
CA ALA A 94 -12.91 -12.08 6.54
C ALA A 94 -12.31 -12.92 7.67
N PRO A 95 -11.36 -12.42 8.50
CA PRO A 95 -10.81 -13.19 9.61
C PRO A 95 -11.86 -13.62 10.64
N LEU A 96 -12.90 -12.80 10.84
CA LEU A 96 -13.94 -13.04 11.83
C LEU A 96 -14.88 -14.18 11.43
N LEU A 97 -14.94 -14.56 10.16
CA LEU A 97 -15.72 -15.71 9.68
C LEU A 97 -15.22 -17.05 10.24
N LEU A 98 -13.93 -17.11 10.57
CA LEU A 98 -13.32 -18.30 11.16
C LEU A 98 -13.62 -18.43 12.66
N TRP A 99 -14.25 -17.41 13.27
CA TRP A 99 -14.49 -17.35 14.70
C TRP A 99 -15.97 -17.59 15.06
N PRO A 100 -16.28 -18.55 15.97
CA PRO A 100 -17.65 -18.87 16.38
C PRO A 100 -18.39 -17.67 16.99
N GLU A 101 -19.68 -17.51 16.66
CA GLU A 101 -20.50 -16.37 17.13
C GLU A 101 -20.64 -16.30 18.65
N GLU A 102 -20.71 -17.45 19.34
CA GLU A 102 -20.78 -17.54 20.80
C GLU A 102 -19.56 -16.92 21.49
N MET A 103 -18.38 -16.98 20.85
CA MET A 103 -17.15 -16.42 21.39
C MET A 103 -16.95 -14.93 21.03
N ARG A 104 -17.68 -14.40 20.03
CA ARG A 104 -17.63 -12.97 19.68
C ARG A 104 -18.20 -12.08 20.79
N LEU A 105 -19.11 -12.62 21.60
CA LEU A 105 -19.78 -11.92 22.69
C LEU A 105 -18.95 -11.82 23.99
N HIS A 106 -17.89 -12.64 24.14
CA HIS A 106 -17.14 -12.78 25.41
C HIS A 106 -15.69 -12.26 25.37
N SER A 107 -15.06 -12.07 24.20
CA SER A 107 -13.65 -11.65 24.11
C SER A 107 -13.44 -10.48 23.13
N ASN A 108 -13.49 -9.25 23.66
CA ASN A 108 -13.23 -8.03 22.89
C ASN A 108 -11.78 -7.96 22.36
N HIS A 109 -10.81 -8.48 23.12
CA HIS A 109 -9.39 -8.34 22.79
C HIS A 109 -8.96 -9.24 21.63
N SER A 110 -9.37 -10.51 21.62
CA SER A 110 -9.07 -11.43 20.52
C SER A 110 -9.72 -10.98 19.21
N LEU A 111 -10.91 -10.37 19.30
CA LEU A 111 -11.65 -9.84 18.16
C LEU A 111 -10.91 -8.66 17.50
N VAL A 112 -10.37 -7.73 18.30
CA VAL A 112 -9.54 -6.61 17.81
C VAL A 112 -8.32 -7.12 17.06
N TRP A 113 -7.60 -8.11 17.62
CA TRP A 113 -6.44 -8.72 16.97
C TRP A 113 -6.80 -9.36 15.63
N LEU A 114 -7.89 -10.11 15.59
CA LEU A 114 -8.32 -10.84 14.41
C LEU A 114 -8.76 -9.88 13.28
N ALA A 115 -9.50 -8.82 13.63
CA ALA A 115 -9.92 -7.79 12.69
C ALA A 115 -8.75 -6.99 12.09
N ARG A 116 -7.65 -6.83 12.84
CA ARG A 116 -6.47 -6.05 12.41
C ARG A 116 -5.39 -6.89 11.72
N ALA A 117 -5.45 -8.21 11.84
CA ALA A 117 -4.48 -9.15 11.25
C ALA A 117 -4.23 -8.94 9.73
N PRO A 118 -5.24 -8.69 8.87
CA PRO A 118 -5.01 -8.44 7.46
C PRO A 118 -4.09 -7.24 7.20
N TYR A 119 -4.25 -6.16 7.99
CA TYR A 119 -3.49 -4.92 7.82
C TYR A 119 -2.05 -5.03 8.35
N LEU A 120 -1.85 -5.83 9.41
CA LEU A 120 -0.52 -6.23 9.85
C LEU A 120 0.21 -7.02 8.76
N LEU A 121 -0.49 -7.98 8.13
CA LEU A 121 0.05 -8.76 7.01
C LEU A 121 0.41 -7.86 5.83
N PHE A 122 -0.48 -6.94 5.42
CA PHE A 122 -0.19 -5.99 4.34
C PHE A 122 1.00 -5.08 4.67
N GLY A 123 1.17 -4.66 5.93
CA GLY A 123 2.35 -3.93 6.38
C GLY A 123 3.64 -4.73 6.19
N ILE A 124 3.66 -5.98 6.66
CA ILE A 124 4.84 -6.84 6.47
C ILE A 124 5.13 -7.07 4.98
N LEU A 125 4.09 -7.35 4.18
CA LEU A 125 4.23 -7.57 2.74
C LEU A 125 4.73 -6.32 2.01
N LEU A 126 4.26 -5.13 2.39
CA LEU A 126 4.74 -3.87 1.85
C LEU A 126 6.21 -3.62 2.22
N GLY A 127 6.59 -3.80 3.48
CA GLY A 127 8.00 -3.67 3.90
C GLY A 127 8.92 -4.69 3.21
N ALA A 128 8.48 -5.94 3.08
CA ALA A 128 9.21 -6.97 2.33
C ALA A 128 9.34 -6.63 0.83
N SER A 129 8.27 -6.11 0.22
CA SER A 129 8.26 -5.67 -1.17
C SER A 129 9.20 -4.48 -1.38
N LEU A 130 9.17 -3.52 -0.47
CA LEU A 130 10.04 -2.33 -0.47
C LEU A 130 11.51 -2.73 -0.39
N TRP A 131 11.87 -3.61 0.56
CA TRP A 131 13.23 -4.11 0.69
C TRP A 131 13.67 -4.88 -0.56
N TYR A 132 12.81 -5.76 -1.07
CA TYR A 132 13.12 -6.57 -2.26
C TYR A 132 13.40 -5.69 -3.48
N VAL A 133 12.52 -4.72 -3.76
CA VAL A 133 12.66 -3.78 -4.89
C VAL A 133 13.90 -2.92 -4.71
N SER A 134 14.07 -2.27 -3.55
CA SER A 134 15.21 -1.40 -3.29
C SER A 134 16.53 -2.15 -3.36
N ARG A 135 16.57 -3.40 -2.86
CA ARG A 135 17.75 -4.27 -2.99
C ARG A 135 18.06 -4.63 -4.44
N ARG A 136 17.04 -4.89 -5.26
CA ARG A 136 17.21 -5.20 -6.68
C ARG A 136 17.72 -4.00 -7.49
N LEU A 137 17.30 -2.80 -7.12
CA LEU A 137 17.69 -1.57 -7.81
C LEU A 137 19.04 -1.02 -7.35
N TYR A 138 19.31 -1.06 -6.03
CA TYR A 138 20.40 -0.30 -5.39
C TYR A 138 21.35 -1.16 -4.57
N GLY A 139 21.19 -2.49 -4.60
CA GLY A 139 21.95 -3.40 -3.76
C GLY A 139 21.56 -3.34 -2.28
N ASN A 140 22.36 -3.99 -1.43
CA ASN A 140 22.01 -4.17 -0.01
C ASN A 140 21.88 -2.84 0.75
N ALA A 141 22.71 -1.84 0.42
CA ALA A 141 22.70 -0.55 1.11
C ALA A 141 21.35 0.18 0.95
N GLY A 142 20.88 0.35 -0.29
CA GLY A 142 19.56 0.96 -0.52
C GLY A 142 18.42 0.13 0.06
N GLY A 143 18.52 -1.21 0.01
CA GLY A 143 17.57 -2.10 0.68
C GLY A 143 17.41 -1.82 2.17
N TYR A 144 18.51 -1.64 2.91
CA TYR A 144 18.46 -1.35 4.35
C TYR A 144 18.03 0.08 4.66
N VAL A 145 18.45 1.06 3.87
CA VAL A 145 18.03 2.47 4.07
C VAL A 145 16.51 2.58 3.90
N ALA A 146 15.96 2.03 2.82
CA ALA A 146 14.52 2.04 2.58
C ALA A 146 13.75 1.32 3.70
N LEU A 147 14.21 0.13 4.09
CA LEU A 147 13.56 -0.67 5.12
C LEU A 147 13.66 -0.03 6.52
N GLY A 148 14.81 0.57 6.86
CA GLY A 148 14.98 1.28 8.13
C GLY A 148 14.04 2.47 8.25
N LEU A 149 13.95 3.30 7.20
CA LEU A 149 13.02 4.43 7.16
C LEU A 149 11.55 3.98 7.16
N TYR A 150 11.26 2.80 6.59
CA TYR A 150 9.92 2.19 6.60
C TYR A 150 9.51 1.67 7.98
N CYS A 151 10.36 0.86 8.62
CA CYS A 151 10.07 0.19 9.88
C CYS A 151 9.86 1.15 11.05
N PHE A 152 10.37 2.38 10.95
CA PHE A 152 10.20 3.45 11.95
C PHE A 152 9.33 4.60 11.44
N SER A 153 8.46 4.36 10.46
CA SER A 153 7.52 5.37 9.92
C SER A 153 6.22 5.39 10.73
N PRO A 154 5.91 6.47 11.50
CA PRO A 154 4.70 6.53 12.32
C PRO A 154 3.40 6.31 11.54
N ALA A 155 3.28 6.82 10.30
CA ALA A 155 2.07 6.63 9.51
C ALA A 155 1.86 5.17 9.07
N ILE A 156 2.93 4.49 8.66
CA ILE A 156 2.84 3.09 8.23
C ILE A 156 2.49 2.21 9.43
N ILE A 157 3.13 2.44 10.58
CA ILE A 157 2.83 1.70 11.81
C ILE A 157 1.38 1.91 12.25
N ARG A 158 0.91 3.16 12.30
CA ARG A 158 -0.48 3.48 12.70
C ARG A 158 -1.51 2.91 11.73
N SER A 159 -1.28 3.02 10.42
CA SER A 159 -2.22 2.47 9.43
C SER A 159 -2.20 0.93 9.42
N SER A 160 -1.05 0.27 9.66
CA SER A 160 -0.98 -1.19 9.80
C SER A 160 -1.63 -1.71 11.07
N ALA A 161 -1.48 -0.99 12.18
CA ALA A 161 -2.09 -1.33 13.46
C ALA A 161 -3.56 -0.87 13.59
N VAL A 162 -4.06 -0.13 12.59
CA VAL A 162 -5.38 0.53 12.59
C VAL A 162 -5.59 1.35 13.87
N TRP A 163 -4.61 2.19 14.18
CA TRP A 163 -4.60 3.04 15.37
C TRP A 163 -4.89 4.49 14.98
N PHE A 164 -6.14 4.94 15.20
CA PHE A 164 -6.63 6.27 14.80
C PHE A 164 -6.30 6.63 13.34
N ALA A 165 -6.27 5.61 12.47
CA ALA A 165 -5.95 5.75 11.06
C ALA A 165 -6.76 4.75 10.25
N GLU A 166 -7.23 5.19 9.09
CA GLU A 166 -7.84 4.28 8.13
C GLU A 166 -6.78 3.30 7.59
N PRO A 167 -7.15 2.05 7.32
CA PRO A 167 -6.19 1.01 6.97
C PRO A 167 -5.95 0.96 5.47
N GLU A 168 -5.23 1.96 5.02
CA GLU A 168 -4.83 2.15 3.63
C GLU A 168 -3.53 1.41 3.30
N VAL A 169 -2.95 0.65 4.24
CA VAL A 169 -1.71 -0.10 3.97
C VAL A 169 -1.89 -1.14 2.87
N GLY A 170 -3.07 -1.77 2.80
CA GLY A 170 -3.42 -2.67 1.70
C GLY A 170 -3.42 -1.93 0.36
N THR A 171 -3.97 -0.72 0.35
CA THR A 171 -3.96 0.21 -0.78
C THR A 171 -2.54 0.58 -1.21
N ALA A 172 -1.70 1.00 -0.26
CA ALA A 172 -0.31 1.35 -0.51
C ALA A 172 0.50 0.15 -1.06
N TRP A 173 0.26 -1.06 -0.55
CA TRP A 173 0.84 -2.28 -1.09
C TRP A 173 0.36 -2.57 -2.52
N GLY A 174 -0.95 -2.44 -2.78
CA GLY A 174 -1.51 -2.60 -4.12
C GLY A 174 -0.92 -1.62 -5.13
N THR A 175 -0.80 -0.34 -4.79
CA THR A 175 -0.23 0.67 -5.69
C THR A 175 1.27 0.45 -5.93
N PHE A 176 2.03 0.22 -4.85
CA PHE A 176 3.46 -0.07 -4.95
C PHE A 176 3.71 -1.34 -5.78
N GLY A 177 2.95 -2.39 -5.49
CA GLY A 177 2.95 -3.67 -6.21
C GLY A 177 2.62 -3.49 -7.69
N THR A 178 1.60 -2.70 -8.02
CA THR A 178 1.20 -2.44 -9.41
C THR A 178 2.33 -1.82 -10.21
N ILE A 179 2.94 -0.73 -9.71
CA ILE A 179 3.97 0.00 -10.44
C ILE A 179 5.24 -0.83 -10.62
N PHE A 180 5.78 -1.41 -9.54
CA PHE A 180 7.03 -2.16 -9.65
C PHE A 180 6.85 -3.53 -10.31
N THR A 181 5.66 -4.15 -10.21
CA THR A 181 5.36 -5.37 -10.98
C THR A 181 5.23 -5.03 -12.46
N ALA A 182 4.58 -3.94 -12.84
CA ALA A 182 4.49 -3.48 -14.22
C ALA A 182 5.89 -3.20 -14.82
N ILE A 183 6.75 -2.48 -14.09
CA ILE A 183 8.16 -2.25 -14.46
C ILE A 183 8.89 -3.58 -14.64
N ALA A 184 8.75 -4.51 -13.69
CA ALA A 184 9.45 -5.78 -13.74
C ALA A 184 8.95 -6.67 -14.89
N VAL A 185 7.65 -6.66 -15.20
CA VAL A 185 7.08 -7.32 -16.38
C VAL A 185 7.64 -6.70 -17.66
N ALA A 186 7.70 -5.38 -17.76
CA ALA A 186 8.25 -4.71 -18.93
C ALA A 186 9.71 -5.09 -19.19
N HIS A 187 10.53 -5.21 -18.14
CA HIS A 187 11.90 -5.71 -18.26
C HIS A 187 11.97 -7.15 -18.79
N THR A 188 11.01 -8.02 -18.45
CA THR A 188 11.00 -9.38 -19.00
C THR A 188 10.64 -9.44 -20.49
N LEU A 189 9.94 -8.42 -21.01
CA LEU A 189 9.61 -8.35 -22.44
C LEU A 189 10.85 -8.10 -23.31
N TYR A 190 11.96 -7.64 -22.74
CA TYR A 190 13.21 -7.40 -23.45
C TYR A 190 13.86 -8.69 -23.98
N ALA A 191 13.64 -9.84 -23.32
CA ALA A 191 14.17 -11.13 -23.77
C ALA A 191 13.16 -11.88 -24.67
N PRO A 192 13.58 -12.46 -25.81
CA PRO A 192 12.70 -13.25 -26.68
C PRO A 192 12.42 -14.61 -26.02
N ARG A 193 11.26 -14.74 -25.38
CA ARG A 193 10.70 -16.03 -24.98
C ARG A 193 9.23 -16.05 -25.38
N GLU A 194 8.73 -17.19 -25.82
CA GLU A 194 7.33 -17.38 -26.21
C GLU A 194 6.40 -16.98 -25.04
N VAL A 195 5.46 -16.09 -25.37
CA VAL A 195 5.03 -14.97 -24.52
C VAL A 195 3.66 -15.28 -23.90
N ILE A 196 3.42 -14.81 -22.67
CA ILE A 196 2.18 -14.85 -21.86
C ILE A 196 2.15 -15.96 -20.81
N LEU A 197 2.14 -17.25 -21.19
CA LEU A 197 1.98 -18.34 -20.21
C LEU A 197 3.14 -18.43 -19.21
N TRP A 198 4.36 -18.04 -19.58
CA TRP A 198 5.51 -18.07 -18.67
C TRP A 198 5.49 -16.99 -17.60
N ASN A 199 4.83 -15.85 -17.86
CA ASN A 199 4.78 -14.70 -16.96
C ASN A 199 3.51 -14.65 -16.10
N TRP A 200 2.68 -15.70 -16.11
CA TRP A 200 1.38 -15.73 -15.42
C TRP A 200 1.45 -15.28 -13.96
N ARG A 201 2.51 -15.66 -13.22
CA ARG A 201 2.71 -15.25 -11.82
C ARG A 201 2.78 -13.73 -11.65
N ARG A 202 3.44 -13.03 -12.58
CA ARG A 202 3.58 -11.58 -12.54
C ARG A 202 2.30 -10.88 -13.00
N ILE A 203 1.58 -11.47 -13.97
CA ILE A 203 0.27 -10.96 -14.42
C ILE A 203 -0.76 -11.10 -13.29
N VAL A 204 -0.77 -12.24 -12.61
CA VAL A 204 -1.62 -12.47 -11.43
C VAL A 204 -1.26 -11.51 -10.32
N LEU A 205 0.03 -11.36 -9.99
CA LEU A 205 0.47 -10.40 -8.98
C LEU A 205 0.07 -8.95 -9.35
N LEU A 206 0.19 -8.57 -10.63
CA LEU A 206 -0.22 -7.26 -11.13
C LEU A 206 -1.74 -7.06 -11.00
N GLY A 207 -2.55 -8.04 -11.39
CA GLY A 207 -4.02 -7.98 -11.28
C GLY A 207 -4.51 -7.95 -9.83
N VAL A 208 -3.90 -8.74 -8.94
CA VAL A 208 -4.18 -8.70 -7.49
C VAL A 208 -3.77 -7.34 -6.90
N SER A 209 -2.62 -6.81 -7.29
CA SER A 209 -2.16 -5.49 -6.84
C SER A 209 -3.11 -4.37 -7.31
N LEU A 210 -3.61 -4.46 -8.54
CA LEU A 210 -4.60 -3.54 -9.09
C LEU A 210 -5.94 -3.64 -8.36
N ALA A 211 -6.43 -4.85 -8.09
CA ALA A 211 -7.67 -5.06 -7.34
C ALA A 211 -7.55 -4.48 -5.92
N LEU A 212 -6.41 -4.68 -5.25
CA LEU A 212 -6.17 -4.10 -3.93
C LEU A 212 -6.05 -2.58 -3.97
N ALA A 213 -5.37 -2.01 -4.97
CA ALA A 213 -5.25 -0.56 -5.12
C ALA A 213 -6.60 0.09 -5.40
N VAL A 214 -7.28 -0.33 -6.47
CA VAL A 214 -8.53 0.28 -6.95
C VAL A 214 -9.72 -0.11 -6.06
N GLY A 215 -9.78 -1.34 -5.57
CA GLY A 215 -10.87 -1.80 -4.70
C GLY A 215 -10.81 -1.20 -3.30
N SER A 216 -9.61 -0.95 -2.77
CA SER A 216 -9.47 -0.24 -1.51
C SER A 216 -9.61 1.27 -1.69
N GLN A 217 -9.43 1.81 -2.89
CA GLN A 217 -9.60 3.24 -3.16
C GLN A 217 -9.78 3.48 -4.66
N PHE A 218 -10.99 3.87 -5.09
CA PHE A 218 -11.31 3.99 -6.52
C PHE A 218 -10.45 5.01 -7.25
N SER A 219 -10.02 6.07 -6.55
CA SER A 219 -9.19 7.13 -7.15
C SER A 219 -7.79 6.67 -7.58
N LEU A 220 -7.34 5.51 -7.11
CA LEU A 220 -6.10 4.91 -7.56
C LEU A 220 -6.21 4.19 -8.90
N ILE A 221 -7.33 4.33 -9.60
CA ILE A 221 -7.43 4.01 -11.02
C ILE A 221 -6.34 4.73 -11.85
N VAL A 222 -5.85 5.89 -11.38
CA VAL A 222 -4.72 6.63 -11.97
C VAL A 222 -3.42 5.82 -12.07
N VAL A 223 -3.29 4.76 -11.27
CA VAL A 223 -2.13 3.86 -11.29
C VAL A 223 -2.10 3.03 -12.58
N ILE A 224 -3.25 2.75 -13.20
CA ILE A 224 -3.33 2.00 -14.47
C ILE A 224 -2.61 2.74 -15.62
N PRO A 225 -2.96 4.00 -15.96
CA PRO A 225 -2.25 4.73 -17.00
C PRO A 225 -0.78 4.96 -16.62
N MET A 226 -0.47 5.20 -15.35
CA MET A 226 0.92 5.34 -14.88
C MET A 226 1.75 4.05 -15.12
N ALA A 227 1.19 2.89 -14.79
CA ALA A 227 1.81 1.59 -15.05
C ALA A 227 2.00 1.37 -16.56
N LEU A 228 0.99 1.68 -17.37
CA LEU A 228 1.08 1.59 -18.83
C LEU A 228 2.21 2.47 -19.37
N SER A 229 2.30 3.74 -18.93
CA SER A 229 3.37 4.66 -19.34
C SER A 229 4.76 4.10 -19.06
N PHE A 230 5.00 3.53 -17.87
CA PHE A 230 6.28 2.89 -17.57
C PHE A 230 6.55 1.66 -18.43
N MET A 231 5.53 0.81 -18.66
CA MET A 231 5.70 -0.37 -19.51
C MET A 231 6.02 -0.02 -20.96
N LEU A 232 5.35 1.00 -21.52
CA LEU A 232 5.57 1.48 -22.88
C LEU A 232 6.93 2.15 -23.04
N TYR A 233 7.40 2.85 -22.00
CA TYR A 233 8.73 3.44 -21.96
C TYR A 233 9.83 2.37 -21.96
N LEU A 234 9.69 1.32 -21.14
CA LEU A 234 10.68 0.27 -20.99
C LEU A 234 10.70 -0.76 -22.14
N ALA A 235 9.58 -0.97 -22.81
CA ALA A 235 9.43 -1.97 -23.88
C ALA A 235 9.01 -1.33 -25.22
N PRO A 236 9.84 -0.45 -25.83
CA PRO A 236 9.45 0.31 -27.02
C PRO A 236 9.14 -0.56 -28.23
N ASN A 237 9.82 -1.72 -28.37
CA ASN A 237 9.63 -2.63 -29.51
C ASN A 237 8.47 -3.63 -29.31
N ARG A 238 7.88 -3.70 -28.11
CA ARG A 238 6.82 -4.67 -27.75
C ARG A 238 5.65 -4.02 -27.01
N ARG A 239 5.27 -2.82 -27.46
CA ARG A 239 4.18 -2.01 -26.87
C ARG A 239 2.84 -2.75 -26.85
N THR A 240 2.54 -3.52 -27.90
CA THR A 240 1.32 -4.34 -27.98
C THR A 240 1.30 -5.43 -26.91
N ALA A 241 2.40 -6.15 -26.72
CA ALA A 241 2.51 -7.15 -25.66
C ALA A 241 2.39 -6.53 -24.26
N ALA A 242 3.00 -5.37 -24.04
CA ALA A 242 2.85 -4.62 -22.79
C ALA A 242 1.38 -4.24 -22.52
N ALA A 243 0.69 -3.70 -23.52
CA ALA A 243 -0.72 -3.34 -23.42
C ALA A 243 -1.62 -4.56 -23.17
N MET A 244 -1.39 -5.69 -23.87
CA MET A 244 -2.14 -6.93 -23.66
C MET A 244 -1.94 -7.51 -22.26
N ILE A 245 -0.72 -7.46 -21.71
CA ILE A 245 -0.45 -7.92 -20.35
C ILE A 245 -1.17 -7.05 -19.33
N LEU A 246 -1.12 -5.72 -19.49
CA LEU A 246 -1.87 -4.82 -18.61
C LEU A 246 -3.37 -5.06 -18.73
N ALA A 247 -3.90 -5.22 -19.94
CA ALA A 247 -5.31 -5.53 -20.16
C ALA A 247 -5.73 -6.85 -19.48
N ALA A 248 -4.90 -7.90 -19.56
CA ALA A 248 -5.14 -9.16 -18.86
C ALA A 248 -5.12 -8.98 -17.33
N ALA A 249 -4.20 -8.18 -16.80
CA ALA A 249 -4.16 -7.86 -15.38
C ALA A 249 -5.37 -7.02 -14.93
N CYS A 250 -5.82 -6.06 -15.73
CA CYS A 250 -7.04 -5.29 -15.49
C CYS A 250 -8.28 -6.20 -15.52
N ALA A 251 -8.36 -7.15 -16.47
CA ALA A 251 -9.45 -8.13 -16.52
C ALA A 251 -9.49 -9.01 -15.27
N LEU A 252 -8.32 -9.46 -14.79
CA LEU A 252 -8.22 -10.18 -13.51
C LEU A 252 -8.61 -9.29 -12.33
N GLY A 253 -8.17 -8.04 -12.29
CA GLY A 253 -8.53 -7.08 -11.26
C GLY A 253 -10.04 -6.84 -11.21
N PHE A 254 -10.66 -6.62 -12.38
CA PHE A 254 -12.11 -6.51 -12.54
C PHE A 254 -12.83 -7.77 -12.04
N LEU A 255 -12.35 -8.95 -12.42
CA LEU A 255 -12.93 -10.22 -11.96
C LEU A 255 -12.87 -10.33 -10.43
N LEU A 256 -11.77 -9.93 -9.79
CA LEU A 256 -11.63 -9.95 -8.33
C LEU A 256 -12.58 -8.96 -7.64
N LEU A 257 -12.75 -7.75 -8.20
CA LEU A 257 -13.72 -6.78 -7.68
C LEU A 257 -15.15 -7.30 -7.86
N TYR A 258 -15.49 -7.81 -9.03
CA TYR A 258 -16.80 -8.41 -9.28
C TYR A 258 -17.09 -9.64 -8.39
N ALA A 259 -16.06 -10.44 -8.11
CA ALA A 259 -16.15 -11.55 -7.16
C ALA A 259 -16.34 -11.06 -5.71
N SER A 260 -15.83 -9.87 -5.37
CA SER A 260 -16.07 -9.25 -4.06
C SER A 260 -17.53 -8.85 -3.85
N ASP A 261 -18.27 -8.59 -4.93
CA ASP A 261 -19.73 -8.41 -4.92
C ASP A 261 -20.49 -9.74 -5.07
N PHE A 262 -19.81 -10.86 -4.85
CA PHE A 262 -20.34 -12.22 -5.02
C PHE A 262 -20.97 -12.49 -6.38
N PHE A 263 -20.46 -11.84 -7.44
CA PHE A 263 -20.98 -11.93 -8.81
C PHE A 263 -22.42 -11.38 -8.98
N HIS A 264 -22.85 -10.45 -8.12
CA HIS A 264 -24.11 -9.74 -8.31
C HIS A 264 -23.94 -8.56 -9.28
N TRP A 265 -24.28 -8.79 -10.54
CA TRP A 265 -24.13 -7.80 -11.62
C TRP A 265 -24.76 -6.44 -11.30
N LYS A 266 -26.00 -6.43 -10.78
CA LYS A 266 -26.72 -5.18 -10.48
C LYS A 266 -26.04 -4.37 -9.37
N THR A 267 -25.61 -5.02 -8.30
CA THR A 267 -24.94 -4.38 -7.16
C THR A 267 -23.61 -3.79 -7.59
N PHE A 268 -22.78 -4.58 -8.27
CA PHE A 268 -21.47 -4.13 -8.77
C PHE A 268 -21.58 -2.89 -9.65
N TRP A 269 -22.50 -2.88 -10.62
CA TRP A 269 -22.67 -1.70 -11.49
C TRP A 269 -23.24 -0.50 -10.77
N SER A 270 -24.08 -0.71 -9.76
CA SER A 270 -24.58 0.37 -8.92
C SER A 270 -23.43 1.00 -8.10
N GLU A 271 -22.58 0.18 -7.48
CA GLU A 271 -21.37 0.69 -6.79
C GLU A 271 -20.46 1.46 -7.76
N MET A 272 -20.20 0.89 -8.93
CA MET A 272 -19.33 1.52 -9.93
C MET A 272 -19.91 2.83 -10.51
N ALA A 273 -21.23 2.98 -10.53
CA ALA A 273 -21.89 4.21 -10.98
C ALA A 273 -21.78 5.34 -9.95
N HIS A 274 -21.67 5.01 -8.66
CA HIS A 274 -21.51 5.98 -7.57
C HIS A 274 -20.05 6.18 -7.14
N ALA A 275 -19.12 5.43 -7.71
CA ALA A 275 -17.70 5.51 -7.42
C ALA A 275 -17.08 6.84 -7.88
N ASP A 276 -16.37 7.51 -6.97
CA ASP A 276 -15.62 8.72 -7.24
C ASP A 276 -14.18 8.39 -7.67
N PHE A 277 -14.01 8.15 -8.96
CA PHE A 277 -12.72 7.78 -9.54
C PHE A 277 -11.72 8.94 -9.62
N LEU A 278 -12.18 10.18 -9.73
CA LEU A 278 -11.31 11.34 -9.96
C LEU A 278 -11.94 12.60 -9.36
N ALA A 279 -11.99 12.65 -8.03
CA ALA A 279 -12.48 13.76 -7.21
C ALA A 279 -11.57 15.03 -7.25
N VAL A 280 -10.97 15.34 -8.40
CA VAL A 280 -9.95 16.40 -8.51
C VAL A 280 -10.62 17.77 -8.45
N THR A 281 -10.36 18.47 -7.36
CA THR A 281 -10.76 19.87 -7.19
C THR A 281 -9.68 20.78 -7.77
N TRP A 282 -9.86 21.24 -9.01
CA TRP A 282 -8.88 22.09 -9.71
C TRP A 282 -8.49 23.36 -8.93
N ARG A 283 -9.42 23.92 -8.15
CA ARG A 283 -9.18 25.11 -7.32
C ARG A 283 -8.07 24.88 -6.28
N SER A 284 -7.88 23.63 -5.83
CA SER A 284 -6.87 23.28 -4.82
C SER A 284 -5.44 23.53 -5.29
N PHE A 285 -5.16 23.41 -6.60
CA PHE A 285 -3.83 23.68 -7.16
C PHE A 285 -3.44 25.16 -7.11
N VAL A 286 -4.40 26.06 -6.98
CA VAL A 286 -4.15 27.50 -6.84
C VAL A 286 -4.04 27.91 -5.36
N MET A 287 -4.49 27.05 -4.43
CA MET A 287 -4.50 27.37 -3.00
C MET A 287 -3.19 26.94 -2.30
N PRO A 288 -2.38 27.88 -1.78
CA PRO A 288 -1.15 27.55 -1.06
C PRO A 288 -1.40 26.66 0.18
N GLY A 289 -2.61 26.76 0.77
CA GLY A 289 -3.03 25.94 1.90
C GLY A 289 -3.08 24.44 1.59
N ALA A 290 -3.41 24.05 0.35
CA ALA A 290 -3.46 22.63 -0.04
C ALA A 290 -2.06 22.01 -0.01
N TYR A 291 -1.06 22.70 -0.57
CA TYR A 291 0.34 22.27 -0.52
C TYR A 291 0.86 22.20 0.91
N ARG A 292 0.62 23.25 1.72
CA ARG A 292 1.04 23.26 3.14
C ARG A 292 0.46 22.08 3.92
N ARG A 293 -0.80 21.73 3.66
CA ARG A 293 -1.47 20.58 4.28
C ARG A 293 -0.79 19.27 3.88
N VAL A 294 -0.54 19.05 2.60
CA VAL A 294 0.17 17.84 2.11
C VAL A 294 1.57 17.73 2.70
N PHE A 295 2.35 18.81 2.75
CA PHE A 295 3.69 18.80 3.34
C PHE A 295 3.64 18.58 4.86
N ALA A 296 2.71 19.22 5.58
CA ALA A 296 2.56 19.03 7.02
C ALA A 296 2.17 17.59 7.35
N GLN A 297 1.23 17.00 6.59
CA GLN A 297 0.81 15.61 6.79
C GLN A 297 1.93 14.63 6.42
N LEU A 298 2.70 14.86 5.35
CA LEU A 298 3.86 14.04 5.01
C LEU A 298 4.92 14.07 6.11
N GLY A 299 5.15 15.25 6.70
CA GLY A 299 6.11 15.41 7.80
C GLY A 299 5.66 14.75 9.11
N GLN A 300 4.37 14.81 9.43
CA GLN A 300 3.79 14.06 10.55
C GLN A 300 3.76 12.54 10.30
N SER A 301 3.74 12.14 9.02
CA SER A 301 3.68 10.73 8.62
C SER A 301 5.04 10.04 8.73
N ASN A 302 6.10 10.74 8.33
CA ASN A 302 7.48 10.27 8.46
C ASN A 302 8.44 11.47 8.65
N PRO A 303 8.82 11.79 9.88
CA PRO A 303 9.69 12.93 10.18
C PRO A 303 11.03 12.87 9.46
N ALA A 304 11.59 11.67 9.26
CA ALA A 304 12.85 11.51 8.54
C ALA A 304 12.76 11.95 7.07
N LEU A 305 11.60 11.78 6.42
CA LEU A 305 11.40 12.23 5.04
C LEU A 305 11.44 13.76 4.91
N VAL A 306 11.10 14.51 5.95
CA VAL A 306 11.18 15.99 5.94
C VAL A 306 12.60 16.48 5.67
N VAL A 307 13.61 15.74 6.16
CA VAL A 307 15.01 16.06 5.94
C VAL A 307 15.55 15.32 4.71
N ALA A 308 15.24 14.03 4.58
CA ALA A 308 15.83 13.19 3.54
C ALA A 308 15.36 13.53 2.13
N VAL A 309 14.07 13.87 1.94
CA VAL A 309 13.53 14.17 0.61
C VAL A 309 14.12 15.46 0.03
N PRO A 310 14.18 16.60 0.75
CA PRO A 310 14.84 17.80 0.22
C PRO A 310 16.31 17.57 -0.14
N VAL A 311 17.06 16.86 0.71
CA VAL A 311 18.46 16.52 0.44
C VAL A 311 18.58 15.64 -0.81
N ALA A 312 17.74 14.61 -0.93
CA ALA A 312 17.72 13.73 -2.09
C ALA A 312 17.35 14.49 -3.39
N LEU A 313 16.39 15.41 -3.32
CA LEU A 313 15.98 16.27 -4.44
C LEU A 313 17.06 17.27 -4.86
N MET A 314 17.91 17.73 -3.93
CA MET A 314 19.07 18.56 -4.26
C MET A 314 20.19 17.73 -4.91
N VAL A 315 20.46 16.53 -4.37
CA VAL A 315 21.53 15.66 -4.88
C VAL A 315 21.19 15.10 -6.26
N TYR A 316 19.93 14.73 -6.51
CA TYR A 316 19.49 14.11 -7.77
C TYR A 316 19.88 14.89 -9.05
N PRO A 317 19.65 16.20 -9.18
CA PRO A 317 20.11 16.97 -10.34
C PRO A 317 21.63 17.23 -10.33
N LEU A 318 22.24 17.37 -9.14
CA LEU A 318 23.66 17.67 -8.99
C LEU A 318 24.56 16.47 -9.30
N TRP A 319 24.05 15.24 -9.18
CA TRP A 319 24.84 14.03 -9.29
C TRP A 319 24.40 13.16 -10.48
N PRO A 320 25.12 13.20 -11.62
CA PRO A 320 24.72 12.49 -12.84
C PRO A 320 24.48 10.99 -12.66
N ARG A 321 25.26 10.36 -11.78
CA ARG A 321 25.15 8.93 -11.48
C ARG A 321 23.80 8.55 -10.87
N ALA A 322 23.15 9.46 -10.15
CA ALA A 322 21.85 9.21 -9.54
C ALA A 322 20.68 9.31 -10.54
N ARG A 323 20.92 9.77 -11.77
CA ARG A 323 19.89 10.01 -12.79
C ARG A 323 19.73 8.81 -13.71
N TYR A 324 19.32 7.68 -13.15
CA TYR A 324 18.90 6.51 -13.94
C TYR A 324 17.46 6.15 -13.61
N PHE A 325 16.87 5.34 -14.49
CA PHE A 325 15.47 4.95 -14.43
C PHE A 325 15.04 4.42 -13.05
N GLY A 326 15.92 3.70 -12.36
CA GLY A 326 15.67 3.18 -11.01
C GLY A 326 15.30 4.26 -9.99
N ASN A 327 15.91 5.46 -10.06
CA ASN A 327 15.57 6.60 -9.19
C ASN A 327 14.47 7.48 -9.79
N THR A 328 14.44 7.64 -11.11
CA THR A 328 13.44 8.50 -11.77
C THR A 328 12.03 7.93 -11.70
N ALA A 329 11.86 6.61 -11.81
CA ALA A 329 10.54 5.96 -11.75
C ALA A 329 9.81 6.17 -10.42
N PRO A 330 10.41 5.86 -9.23
CA PRO A 330 9.76 6.15 -7.95
C PRO A 330 9.56 7.65 -7.73
N LEU A 331 10.48 8.52 -8.18
CA LEU A 331 10.31 9.98 -8.07
C LEU A 331 9.10 10.47 -8.87
N LEU A 332 8.93 10.00 -10.11
CA LEU A 332 7.79 10.36 -10.96
C LEU A 332 6.47 9.84 -10.37
N ALA A 333 6.45 8.59 -9.93
CA ALA A 333 5.27 8.01 -9.28
C ALA A 333 4.89 8.81 -8.02
N ALA A 334 5.88 9.14 -7.18
CA ALA A 334 5.67 9.98 -6.01
C ALA A 334 5.16 11.38 -6.39
N GLY A 335 5.73 12.01 -7.42
CA GLY A 335 5.30 13.33 -7.89
C GLY A 335 3.85 13.34 -8.35
N ILE A 336 3.43 12.35 -9.15
CA ILE A 336 2.04 12.23 -9.62
C ILE A 336 1.09 12.01 -8.43
N LEU A 337 1.43 11.11 -7.50
CA LEU A 337 0.61 10.85 -6.32
C LEU A 337 0.51 12.07 -5.38
N LEU A 338 1.59 12.84 -5.21
CA LEU A 338 1.56 14.10 -4.46
C LEU A 338 0.66 15.14 -5.13
N LEU A 339 0.73 15.26 -6.46
CA LEU A 339 -0.17 16.14 -7.21
C LEU A 339 -1.63 15.73 -7.06
N MET A 340 -1.92 14.42 -7.08
CA MET A 340 -3.26 13.91 -6.80
C MET A 340 -3.69 14.22 -5.37
N GLY A 341 -2.80 14.07 -4.38
CA GLY A 341 -3.06 14.44 -2.98
C GLY A 341 -3.36 15.93 -2.79
N VAL A 342 -2.72 16.82 -3.56
CA VAL A 342 -3.08 18.26 -3.59
C VAL A 342 -4.43 18.48 -4.26
N GLY A 343 -4.72 17.77 -5.35
CA GLY A 343 -5.98 17.87 -6.09
C GLY A 343 -7.19 17.35 -5.31
N THR A 344 -6.98 16.52 -4.29
CA THR A 344 -8.03 15.80 -3.56
C THR A 344 -8.02 16.10 -2.05
N PRO A 345 -8.20 17.36 -1.62
CA PRO A 345 -8.00 17.76 -0.22
C PRO A 345 -9.06 17.23 0.77
N HIS A 346 -10.16 16.66 0.27
CA HIS A 346 -11.27 16.09 1.06
C HIS A 346 -11.28 14.55 1.04
N PHE A 347 -10.21 13.92 0.56
CA PHE A 347 -10.14 12.47 0.52
C PHE A 347 -10.19 11.87 1.94
N PRO A 348 -10.93 10.78 2.17
CA PRO A 348 -10.91 10.08 3.46
C PRO A 348 -9.50 9.57 3.81
N GLY A 349 -9.22 9.46 5.10
CA GLY A 349 -7.95 8.98 5.64
C GLY A 349 -6.69 9.79 5.25
N LEU A 350 -5.59 9.08 5.02
CA LEU A 350 -4.32 9.63 4.52
C LEU A 350 -4.21 9.53 2.99
N GLY A 351 -5.12 8.78 2.33
CA GLY A 351 -5.24 8.58 0.90
C GLY A 351 -3.91 8.48 0.16
N PHE A 352 -3.72 9.37 -0.82
CA PHE A 352 -2.51 9.44 -1.65
C PHE A 352 -1.21 9.68 -0.84
N GLN A 353 -1.31 10.20 0.38
CA GLN A 353 -0.15 10.55 1.21
C GLN A 353 0.45 9.33 1.91
N LEU A 354 -0.34 8.32 2.26
CA LEU A 354 0.24 7.06 2.72
C LEU A 354 0.87 6.32 1.54
N VAL A 355 0.19 6.32 0.39
CA VAL A 355 0.61 5.63 -0.83
C VAL A 355 1.91 6.19 -1.42
N VAL A 356 2.18 7.50 -1.26
CA VAL A 356 3.42 8.11 -1.76
C VAL A 356 4.66 7.69 -0.96
N ILE A 357 4.51 7.36 0.33
CA ILE A 357 5.63 7.11 1.25
C ILE A 357 6.57 6.02 0.72
N PRO A 358 6.10 4.81 0.35
CA PRO A 358 6.97 3.77 -0.21
C PRO A 358 7.81 4.24 -1.41
N PHE A 359 7.25 5.06 -2.31
CA PHE A 359 8.00 5.57 -3.47
C PHE A 359 9.07 6.58 -3.06
N LEU A 360 8.77 7.49 -2.13
CA LEU A 360 9.76 8.42 -1.58
C LEU A 360 10.88 7.67 -0.86
N LEU A 361 10.56 6.60 -0.13
CA LEU A 361 11.55 5.75 0.54
C LEU A 361 12.48 5.06 -0.45
N VAL A 362 11.95 4.50 -1.55
CA VAL A 362 12.77 3.93 -2.63
C VAL A 362 13.67 5.01 -3.22
N PHE A 363 13.12 6.17 -3.57
CA PHE A 363 13.89 7.27 -4.15
C PHE A 363 15.04 7.73 -3.24
N VAL A 364 14.75 8.03 -1.97
CA VAL A 364 15.76 8.43 -0.98
C VAL A 364 16.82 7.35 -0.80
N ALA A 365 16.42 6.08 -0.76
CA ALA A 365 17.33 4.96 -0.63
C ALA A 365 18.27 4.81 -1.83
N GLY A 366 17.78 5.07 -3.05
CA GLY A 366 18.59 5.07 -4.26
C GLY A 366 19.65 6.16 -4.24
N ILE A 367 19.26 7.41 -3.94
CA ILE A 367 20.22 8.51 -3.80
C ILE A 367 21.24 8.22 -2.70
N SER A 368 20.79 7.70 -1.56
CA SER A 368 21.65 7.35 -0.44
C SER A 368 22.66 6.25 -0.82
N ALA A 369 22.22 5.22 -1.54
CA ALA A 369 23.10 4.16 -2.02
C ALA A 369 24.17 4.70 -2.99
N ASP A 370 23.79 5.57 -3.92
CA ASP A 370 24.73 6.19 -4.87
C ASP A 370 25.77 7.06 -4.15
N LEU A 371 25.36 7.80 -3.11
CA LEU A 371 26.27 8.61 -2.28
C LEU A 371 27.23 7.75 -1.44
N LEU A 372 26.77 6.58 -0.97
CA LEU A 372 27.59 5.65 -0.19
C LEU A 372 28.74 5.01 -0.98
N GLU A 373 28.67 5.04 -2.30
CA GLU A 373 29.76 4.55 -3.16
C GLU A 373 30.84 5.61 -3.44
N THR A 374 30.69 6.83 -2.92
CA THR A 374 31.66 7.93 -3.12
C THR A 374 32.78 7.92 -2.08
N SER A 375 33.80 8.75 -2.28
CA SER A 375 34.87 9.00 -1.29
C SER A 375 34.36 9.55 0.04
N HIS A 376 33.20 10.21 0.04
CA HIS A 376 32.55 10.78 1.24
C HIS A 376 31.69 9.76 2.01
N ARG A 377 31.81 8.46 1.69
CA ARG A 377 31.02 7.37 2.28
C ARG A 377 30.91 7.45 3.80
N ASN A 378 31.98 7.75 4.52
CA ASN A 378 31.97 7.77 5.99
C ASN A 378 31.06 8.86 6.55
N LEU A 379 31.08 10.05 5.93
CA LEU A 379 30.19 11.16 6.31
C LEU A 379 28.75 10.81 6.00
N VAL A 380 28.48 10.29 4.79
CA VAL A 380 27.13 9.86 4.37
C VAL A 380 26.60 8.76 5.30
N MET A 381 27.42 7.77 5.65
CA MET A 381 27.07 6.73 6.61
C MET A 381 26.72 7.33 7.99
N ALA A 382 27.52 8.27 8.49
CA ALA A 382 27.25 8.93 9.77
C ALA A 382 25.93 9.70 9.75
N CYS A 383 25.65 10.44 8.67
CA CYS A 383 24.38 11.15 8.49
C CYS A 383 23.19 10.19 8.40
N LEU A 384 23.32 9.07 7.67
CA LEU A 384 22.26 8.07 7.56
C LEU A 384 22.00 7.37 8.88
N TRP A 385 23.04 6.96 9.61
CA TRP A 385 22.88 6.40 10.95
C TRP A 385 22.26 7.42 11.91
N GLY A 386 22.70 8.68 11.88
CA GLY A 386 22.11 9.75 12.67
C GLY A 386 20.63 9.95 12.37
N LEU A 387 20.25 9.99 11.09
CA LEU A 387 18.86 10.13 10.66
C LEU A 387 18.01 8.92 11.09
N LEU A 388 18.49 7.69 10.84
CA LEU A 388 17.77 6.47 11.17
C LEU A 388 17.61 6.29 12.69
N THR A 389 18.65 6.60 13.46
CA THR A 389 18.60 6.53 14.93
C THR A 389 17.71 7.62 15.51
N ALA A 390 17.79 8.86 15.02
CA ALA A 390 16.88 9.94 15.42
C ALA A 390 15.43 9.58 15.10
N ASN A 391 15.16 9.00 13.92
CA ASN A 391 13.83 8.55 13.54
C ASN A 391 13.32 7.40 14.43
N ALA A 392 14.18 6.43 14.75
CA ALA A 392 13.84 5.34 15.65
C ALA A 392 13.53 5.84 17.07
N ILE A 393 14.35 6.75 17.62
CA ILE A 393 14.13 7.35 18.93
C ILE A 393 12.83 8.17 18.94
N TRP A 394 12.59 8.98 17.91
CA TRP A 394 11.36 9.75 17.76
C TRP A 394 10.14 8.82 17.72
N ASN A 395 10.20 7.77 16.91
CA ASN A 395 9.13 6.80 16.78
C ASN A 395 8.84 6.08 18.10
N LEU A 396 9.87 5.60 18.80
CA LEU A 396 9.72 4.96 20.11
C LEU A 396 9.18 5.94 21.17
N ALA A 397 9.57 7.21 21.12
CA ALA A 397 9.04 8.23 22.01
C ALA A 397 7.58 8.55 21.73
N GLU A 398 7.16 8.62 20.46
CA GLU A 398 5.76 8.76 20.08
C GLU A 398 4.94 7.54 20.49
N LEU A 399 5.45 6.33 20.25
CA LEU A 399 4.83 5.09 20.70
C LEU A 399 4.66 5.12 22.21
N GLY A 400 5.68 5.48 22.99
CA GLY A 400 5.57 5.55 24.46
C GLY A 400 4.55 6.56 24.98
N ARG A 401 4.20 7.59 24.18
CA ARG A 401 3.17 8.59 24.53
C ARG A 401 1.75 8.16 24.16
N ALA A 402 1.59 7.38 23.08
CA ALA A 402 0.34 6.68 22.78
C ALA A 402 0.07 5.68 23.90
#